data_AF-A0A3Q0KXQ1-F1
#
_entry.id   AF-A0A3Q0KXQ1-F1
#
_cell.length_a   1.000
_cell.length_b   1.000
_cell.length_c   1.000
_cell.angle_alpha   90.00
_cell.angle_beta   90.00
_cell.angle_gamma   90.00
#
_symmetry.space_group_name_H-M   'P 1'
#
loop_
_entity.id
_entity.type
_entity.pdbx_description
1 polymer ?
#
loop_
_entity_poly.entity_id
_entity_poly.type
_entity_poly.pdbx_seq_one_letter_code
_entity_poly.pdbx_strand_id
1 'polypeptide(L)' 'MERTHSHQPTDTGLNILENLKQKYFPNGYQCKKSGGKDYRFSRKGQAEFKRAYQLAMIRRSNVQSVGV' A
#
# COMPACT_ATOMS: atom_id res chain seq x y z
N MET A 1 -19.80 21.66 24.76
CA MET A 1 -18.70 21.32 25.69
C MET A 1 -17.46 21.03 24.87
N GLU A 2 -16.55 21.98 24.77
CA GLU A 2 -15.25 21.77 24.13
C GLU A 2 -14.35 20.91 25.05
N ARG A 3 -13.73 19.86 24.50
CA ARG A 3 -12.77 19.03 25.23
C ARG A 3 -11.40 19.70 25.15
N THR A 4 -11.01 20.44 26.18
CA THR A 4 -9.74 21.19 26.22
C THR A 4 -8.61 20.49 26.99
N HIS A 5 -8.69 19.19 27.23
CA HIS A 5 -7.62 18.46 27.90
C HIS A 5 -6.70 17.76 26.88
N SER A 6 -5.61 18.43 26.53
CA SER A 6 -4.48 17.77 25.87
C SER A 6 -3.82 16.81 26.88
N HIS A 7 -4.05 15.51 26.73
CA HIS A 7 -3.34 14.52 27.53
C HIS A 7 -1.86 14.51 27.13
N GLN A 8 -0.99 14.90 28.07
CA GLN A 8 0.44 14.72 27.92
C GLN A 8 0.83 13.31 28.37
N PRO A 9 1.72 12.62 27.63
CA PRO A 9 2.22 11.31 28.05
C PRO A 9 2.95 11.43 29.39
N THR A 10 2.72 10.48 30.29
CA THR A 10 3.50 10.36 31.53
C THR A 10 4.83 9.67 31.24
N ASP A 11 5.86 9.98 32.01
CA ASP A 11 7.18 9.32 31.90
C ASP A 11 7.06 7.80 32.10
N THR A 12 6.18 7.39 33.01
CA THR A 12 5.84 5.98 33.23
C THR A 12 5.23 5.34 31.99
N GLY A 13 4.35 6.05 31.28
CA GLY A 13 3.75 5.59 30.04
C GLY A 13 4.78 5.45 28.92
N LEU A 14 5.72 6.39 28.82
CA LEU A 14 6.80 6.34 27.83
C LEU A 14 7.71 5.13 28.07
N ASN A 15 8.11 4.86 29.32
CA ASN A 15 8.92 3.70 29.67
C ASN A 15 8.21 2.36 29.37
N ILE A 16 6.90 2.28 29.63
CA ILE A 16 6.12 1.07 29.28
C ILE A 16 6.14 0.85 27.76
N LEU A 17 5.93 1.91 26.97
CA LEU A 17 5.94 1.82 25.51
C LEU A 17 7.31 1.41 24.98
N GLU A 18 8.39 1.91 25.56
CA GLU A 18 9.75 1.55 25.14
C GLU A 18 10.04 0.06 25.43
N ASN A 19 9.71 -0.41 26.63
CA ASN A 19 9.86 -1.82 27.00
C ASN A 19 9.04 -2.75 26.09
N LEU A 20 7.81 -2.36 25.73
CA LEU A 20 6.97 -3.11 24.79
C LEU A 20 7.62 -3.16 23.39
N LYS A 21 8.15 -2.03 22.91
CA LYS A 21 8.84 -1.98 21.61
C LYS A 21 10.06 -2.89 21.60
N GLN A 22 10.91 -2.84 22.63
CA GLN A 22 12.09 -3.70 22.70
C GLN A 22 11.72 -5.20 22.80
N LYS A 23 10.70 -5.55 23.59
CA LYS A 23 10.28 -6.93 23.80
C LYS A 23 9.68 -7.58 22.55
N TYR A 24 8.81 -6.87 21.84
CA TYR A 24 8.05 -7.43 20.71
C TYR A 24 8.63 -7.06 19.34
N PHE A 25 9.40 -5.97 19.26
CA PHE A 25 10.00 -5.45 18.04
C PHE A 25 11.49 -5.11 18.24
N PRO A 26 12.34 -6.08 18.60
CA PRO A 26 13.75 -5.84 18.93
C PRO A 26 14.56 -5.24 17.77
N ASN A 27 14.15 -5.47 16.52
CA ASN A 27 14.75 -4.88 15.32
C ASN A 27 13.94 -3.70 14.75
N GLY A 28 13.06 -3.12 15.57
CA GLY A 28 12.08 -2.11 15.15
C GLY A 28 10.84 -2.73 14.48
N TYR A 29 9.77 -1.93 14.44
CA TYR A 29 8.56 -2.32 13.70
C TYR A 29 8.80 -2.14 12.20
N GLN A 30 8.87 -3.25 11.47
CA GLN A 30 8.77 -3.23 10.01
C GLN A 30 7.38 -3.70 9.61
N CYS A 31 6.56 -2.76 9.10
CA CYS A 31 5.35 -3.13 8.39
C CYS A 31 5.74 -4.02 7.22
N LYS A 32 5.47 -5.32 7.32
CA LYS A 32 5.64 -6.21 6.17
C LYS A 32 4.68 -5.71 5.11
N LYS A 33 5.21 -5.22 3.99
CA LYS A 33 4.39 -4.85 2.83
C LYS A 33 3.52 -6.07 2.51
N SER A 34 2.21 -5.95 2.72
CA SER A 34 1.24 -6.96 2.31
C SER A 34 1.11 -6.90 0.79
N GLY A 35 2.18 -7.24 0.09
CA GLY A 35 2.11 -7.54 -1.33
C GLY A 35 1.29 -8.81 -1.45
N GLY A 36 0.07 -8.70 -1.99
CA GLY A 36 -0.69 -9.88 -2.35
C GLY A 36 0.20 -10.77 -3.21
N LYS A 37 0.31 -12.06 -2.86
CA LYS A 37 1.03 -13.07 -3.67
C LYS A 37 0.37 -13.31 -5.03
N ASP A 38 -0.78 -12.67 -5.26
CA ASP A 38 -1.49 -12.67 -6.51
C ASP A 38 -0.64 -12.04 -7.60
N TYR A 39 -0.46 -12.79 -8.68
CA TYR A 39 0.29 -12.38 -9.85
C TYR A 39 -0.14 -11.01 -10.39
N ARG A 40 -1.44 -10.68 -10.29
CA ARG A 40 -2.03 -9.41 -10.73
C ARG A 40 -1.39 -8.20 -10.04
N PHE A 41 -0.95 -8.34 -8.80
CA PHE A 41 -0.31 -7.25 -8.04
C PHE A 41 1.22 -7.26 -8.13
N SER A 42 1.80 -8.21 -8.87
CA SER A 42 3.24 -8.24 -9.13
C SER A 42 3.66 -7.19 -10.17
N ARG A 43 4.93 -6.77 -10.15
CA ARG A 43 5.50 -5.88 -11.18
C ARG A 43 5.35 -6.45 -12.59
N LYS A 44 5.45 -7.78 -12.75
CA LYS A 44 5.28 -8.46 -14.04
C LYS A 44 3.82 -8.46 -14.49
N GLY A 45 2.89 -8.85 -13.62
CA GLY A 45 1.46 -8.88 -13.92
C GLY A 45 0.90 -7.50 -14.26
N GLN A 46 1.31 -6.45 -13.56
CA GLN A 46 0.93 -5.07 -13.88
C GLN A 46 1.47 -4.62 -15.26
N ALA A 47 2.70 -4.99 -15.61
CA ALA A 47 3.28 -4.67 -16.91
C ALA A 47 2.53 -5.37 -18.05
N GLU A 48 2.14 -6.64 -17.87
CA GLU A 48 1.34 -7.39 -18.84
C GLU A 48 -0.06 -6.80 -19.00
N PHE A 49 -0.72 -6.48 -17.88
CA PHE A 49 -2.04 -5.86 -17.92
C PHE A 49 -2.02 -4.53 -18.70
N LYS A 50 -1.01 -3.68 -18.46
CA LYS A 50 -0.85 -2.42 -19.19
C LYS A 50 -0.61 -2.64 -20.70
N ARG A 51 0.23 -3.60 -21.07
CA ARG A 51 0.48 -3.96 -22.47
C ARG A 51 -0.79 -4.46 -23.17
N ALA A 52 -1.53 -5.36 -22.53
CA ALA A 52 -2.77 -5.89 -23.07
C ALA A 52 -3.82 -4.80 -23.27
N TYR A 53 -3.96 -3.88 -22.30
CA TYR A 53 -4.86 -2.74 -22.41
C TYR A 53 -4.50 -1.82 -23.60
N GLN A 54 -3.20 -1.51 -23.77
CA GLN A 54 -2.73 -0.71 -24.90
C GLN A 54 -3.04 -1.37 -26.25
N LEU A 55 -2.81 -2.68 -26.38
CA LEU A 55 -3.15 -3.44 -27.59
C LEU A 55 -4.65 -3.44 -27.87
N ALA A 56 -5.48 -3.57 -26.83
CA ALA A 56 -6.93 -3.50 -26.97
C ALA A 56 -7.40 -2.12 -27.46
N MET A 57 -6.79 -1.04 -26.97
CA MET A 57 -7.08 0.32 -27.43
C MET A 57 -6.67 0.52 -28.90
N ILE A 58 -5.47 0.08 -29.29
CA ILE A 58 -4.99 0.16 -30.68
C ILE A 58 -5.91 -0.63 -31.63
N ARG A 59 -6.32 -1.84 -31.23
CA ARG A 59 -7.26 -2.64 -32.03
C ARG A 59 -8.59 -1.91 -32.22
N ARG A 60 -9.13 -1.32 -31.15
CA ARG A 60 -10.39 -0.58 -31.20
C ARG A 60 -10.28 0.70 -32.01
N SER A 61 -9.18 1.44 -31.92
CA SER A 61 -8.96 2.64 -32.73
C SER A 61 -8.81 2.31 -34.22
N ASN A 62 -8.13 1.21 -34.55
CA ASN A 62 -7.96 0.81 -35.94
C ASN A 62 -9.28 0.36 -36.58
N VAL A 63 -10.16 -0.33 -35.83
CA VAL A 63 -11.49 -0.74 -36.32
C VAL A 63 -12.39 0.47 -36.63
N GLN A 64 -12.26 1.59 -35.91
CA GLN A 64 -13.03 2.81 -36.24
C GLN A 64 -12.57 3.51 -37.53
N SER A 65 -11.37 3.21 -38.04
CA SER A 65 -10.83 3.85 -39.24
C SER A 65 -11.17 3.13 -40.56
N VAL A 66 -11.70 1.90 -40.50
CA VAL A 66 -12.02 1.06 -41.69
C VAL A 66 -13.53 0.90 -41.90
N GLY A 67 -14.35 1.65 -41.16
CA GLY A 67 -15.80 1.74 -41.37
C GLY A 67 -16.17 3.03 -42.09
N VAL A 68 -15.90 3.09 -43.39
CA VAL A 68 -16.52 4.02 -44.36
C VAL A 68 -17.09 3.17 -45.48
#